data_AF-A0A9E6V5A8-F1
#
_entry.id   AF-A0A9E6V5A8-F1
#
_cell.length_a   1.000
_cell.length_b   1.000
_cell.length_c   1.000
_cell.angle_alpha   90.00
_cell.angle_beta   90.00
_cell.angle_gamma   90.00
#
_symmetry.space_group_name_H-M   'P 1'
#
loop_
_entity.id
_entity.type
_entity.pdbx_description
1 polymer ?
#
loop_
_entity_poly.entity_id
_entity_poly.type
_entity_poly.pdbx_seq_one_letter_code
_entity_poly.pdbx_strand_id
1 'polypeptide(L)'
;MMKFRFFAYRFSFWLAPLVGVLFISGLSRAFESTNLQWTTWLAVIVTYGLVPVIDRLAGRVPTHFSADEQVRLVRDPMLRAIPWICGVVWLCALGGALSYAPRLHELDLIHQIGFVVSLGVIGGILAINIAHELVHRNNKAERLMGGLLLASVCYGVFKVEHVRGHHLRVATPDDPATARRDESIYAFVPRAIFGVFHHAWRIEAESLQRRGFSGFAAFIRNENLHWALVSIA
;
A
#
# COMPACT_ATOMS: atom_id res chain seq x y z
N MET A 1 32.99 -7.68 0.92
CA MET A 1 32.17 -6.46 1.13
C MET A 1 30.87 -6.44 0.30
N MET A 2 30.91 -6.69 -1.02
CA MET A 2 29.70 -6.63 -1.88
C MET A 2 28.63 -7.70 -1.56
N LYS A 3 29.03 -8.94 -1.27
CA LYS A 3 28.10 -10.02 -0.85
C LYS A 3 27.33 -9.68 0.43
N PHE A 4 27.98 -9.05 1.40
CA PHE A 4 27.35 -8.62 2.65
C PHE A 4 26.34 -7.48 2.42
N ARG A 5 26.67 -6.50 1.57
CA ARG A 5 25.74 -5.41 1.23
C ARG A 5 24.53 -5.90 0.44
N PHE A 6 24.71 -6.87 -0.46
CA PHE A 6 23.60 -7.51 -1.16
C PHE A 6 22.72 -8.34 -0.22
N PHE A 7 23.33 -9.03 0.75
CA PHE A 7 22.59 -9.72 1.81
C PHE A 7 21.79 -8.74 2.67
N ALA A 8 22.39 -7.63 3.11
CA ALA A 8 21.70 -6.59 3.88
C ALA A 8 20.53 -5.96 3.10
N TYR A 9 20.74 -5.66 1.81
CA TYR A 9 19.68 -5.19 0.90
C TYR A 9 18.53 -6.21 0.79
N ARG A 10 18.83 -7.49 0.65
CA ARG A 10 17.80 -8.55 0.60
C ARG A 10 17.04 -8.64 1.92
N PHE A 11 17.76 -8.57 3.04
CA PHE A 11 17.15 -8.75 4.35
C PHE A 11 16.30 -7.56 4.79
N SER A 12 16.60 -6.34 4.32
CA SER A 12 15.83 -5.14 4.69
C SER A 12 14.35 -5.22 4.28
N PHE A 13 14.00 -6.00 3.25
CA PHE A 13 12.61 -6.19 2.84
C PHE A 13 11.76 -6.92 3.89
N TRP A 14 12.37 -7.67 4.81
CA TRP A 14 11.66 -8.32 5.93
C TRP A 14 11.20 -7.34 7.00
N LEU A 15 11.70 -6.09 7.01
CA LEU A 15 11.22 -5.05 7.92
C LEU A 15 9.75 -4.71 7.66
N ALA A 16 9.29 -4.75 6.41
CA ALA A 16 7.90 -4.45 6.07
C ALA A 16 6.90 -5.39 6.77
N PRO A 17 6.91 -6.73 6.53
CA PRO A 17 5.96 -7.62 7.19
C PRO A 17 6.14 -7.64 8.71
N LEU A 18 7.36 -7.40 9.23
CA LEU A 18 7.61 -7.27 10.66
C LEU A 18 6.80 -6.12 11.29
N VAL A 19 6.72 -4.95 10.64
CA VAL A 19 5.92 -3.82 11.15
C VAL A 19 4.44 -4.20 11.30
N GLY A 20 3.89 -4.98 10.35
CA GLY A 20 2.52 -5.48 10.45
C GLY A 20 2.31 -6.46 11.61
N VAL A 21 3.26 -7.37 11.85
CA VAL A 21 3.23 -8.30 13.00
C VAL A 21 3.34 -7.53 14.33
N LEU A 22 4.18 -6.50 14.37
CA LEU A 22 4.32 -5.62 15.55
C LEU A 22 3.05 -4.82 15.81
N PHE A 23 2.33 -4.41 14.76
CA PHE A 23 1.01 -3.80 14.93
C PHE A 23 0.00 -4.78 15.53
N ILE A 24 -0.13 -6.00 14.99
CA ILE A 24 -1.09 -7.00 15.49
C ILE A 24 -0.81 -7.34 16.96
N SER A 25 0.46 -7.62 17.28
CA SER A 25 0.88 -7.92 18.65
C SER A 25 0.69 -6.72 19.57
N GLY A 26 1.09 -5.52 19.14
CA GLY A 26 0.88 -4.28 19.87
C GLY A 26 -0.59 -4.00 20.15
N LEU A 27 -1.46 -4.22 19.18
CA LEU A 27 -2.90 -4.09 19.33
C LEU A 27 -3.44 -5.05 20.40
N SER A 28 -3.08 -6.33 20.33
CA SER A 28 -3.48 -7.32 21.35
C SER A 28 -3.03 -6.92 22.76
N ARG A 29 -1.78 -6.46 22.91
CA ARG A 29 -1.22 -6.04 24.21
C ARG A 29 -1.92 -4.79 24.77
N ALA A 30 -2.33 -3.86 23.91
CA ALA A 30 -2.98 -2.62 24.34
C ALA A 30 -4.28 -2.87 25.12
N PHE A 31 -4.98 -3.97 24.82
CA PHE A 31 -6.23 -4.36 25.47
C PHE A 31 -6.07 -5.24 26.72
N GLU A 32 -4.83 -5.61 27.09
CA GLU A 32 -4.59 -6.43 28.29
C GLU A 32 -4.47 -5.61 29.56
N SER A 33 -3.91 -4.40 29.48
CA SER A 33 -3.79 -3.51 30.64
C SER A 33 -3.58 -2.05 30.22
N THR A 34 -3.96 -1.12 31.09
CA THR A 34 -3.79 0.33 30.87
C THR A 34 -2.32 0.71 30.61
N ASN A 35 -1.37 0.05 31.29
CA ASN A 35 0.06 0.31 31.13
C ASN A 35 0.62 -0.10 29.76
N LEU A 36 -0.13 -0.89 28.98
CA LEU A 36 0.28 -1.36 27.67
C LEU A 36 -0.45 -0.63 26.53
N GLN A 37 -1.41 0.25 26.79
CA GLN A 37 -2.16 0.91 25.72
C GLN A 37 -1.27 1.67 24.71
N TRP A 38 -0.10 2.14 25.15
CA TRP A 38 0.90 2.79 24.29
C TRP A 38 1.37 1.92 23.13
N THR A 39 1.22 0.58 23.21
CA THR A 39 1.64 -0.34 22.14
C THR A 39 0.83 -0.18 20.86
N THR A 40 -0.31 0.53 20.90
CA THR A 40 -1.02 1.02 19.70
C THR A 40 -0.16 1.89 18.79
N TRP A 41 0.90 2.52 19.32
CA TRP A 41 1.84 3.37 18.58
C TRP A 41 3.04 2.60 17.99
N LEU A 42 3.17 1.30 18.23
CA LEU A 42 4.37 0.54 17.82
C LEU A 42 4.66 0.65 16.33
N ALA A 43 3.65 0.61 15.46
CA ALA A 43 3.87 0.73 14.02
C ALA A 43 4.49 2.09 13.64
N VAL A 44 4.01 3.18 14.26
CA VAL A 44 4.53 4.53 14.05
C VAL A 44 5.96 4.66 14.61
N ILE A 45 6.18 4.22 15.85
CA ILE A 45 7.49 4.30 16.52
C ILE A 45 8.53 3.50 15.74
N VAL A 46 8.18 2.31 15.28
CA VAL A 46 9.11 1.48 14.51
C VAL A 46 9.36 2.09 13.14
N THR A 47 8.32 2.50 12.41
CA THR A 47 8.45 3.01 11.04
C THR A 47 9.18 4.35 10.97
N TYR A 48 8.87 5.28 11.87
CA TYR A 48 9.40 6.65 11.82
C TYR A 48 10.49 6.94 12.87
N GLY A 49 10.68 6.06 13.85
CA GLY A 49 11.77 6.15 14.83
C GLY A 49 12.86 5.12 14.53
N LEU A 50 12.55 3.83 14.67
CA LEU A 50 13.54 2.77 14.62
C LEU A 50 14.12 2.55 13.20
N VAL A 51 13.28 2.46 12.18
CA VAL A 51 13.71 2.21 10.80
C VAL A 51 14.67 3.30 10.28
N PRO A 52 14.41 4.61 10.47
CA PRO A 52 15.37 5.65 10.09
C PRO A 52 16.70 5.59 10.85
N VAL A 53 16.68 5.19 12.13
CA VAL A 53 17.91 4.98 12.90
C VAL A 53 18.69 3.79 12.33
N ILE A 54 18.01 2.67 12.02
CA ILE A 54 18.63 1.51 11.37
C ILE A 54 19.20 1.90 10.00
N ASP A 55 18.44 2.63 9.19
CA ASP A 55 18.88 3.10 7.86
C ASP A 55 20.15 3.96 7.96
N ARG A 56 20.18 4.91 8.91
CA ARG A 56 21.35 5.76 9.17
C ARG A 56 22.58 4.94 9.59
N LEU A 57 22.39 3.91 10.43
CA LEU A 57 23.48 3.07 10.93
C LEU A 57 23.96 2.04 9.90
N ALA A 58 23.05 1.46 9.12
CA ALA A 58 23.36 0.49 8.07
C ALA A 58 24.07 1.15 6.87
N GLY A 59 23.83 2.44 6.65
CA GLY A 59 24.42 3.20 5.57
C GLY A 59 23.85 2.83 4.20
N ARG A 60 24.44 3.36 3.14
CA ARG A 60 23.89 3.20 1.79
C ARG A 60 23.99 1.75 1.30
N VAL A 61 22.86 1.20 0.85
CA VAL A 61 22.81 -0.05 0.06
C VAL A 61 23.07 0.23 -1.43
N PRO A 62 23.50 -0.75 -2.22
CA PRO A 62 23.65 -0.59 -3.67
C PRO A 62 22.31 -0.23 -4.33
N THR A 63 22.28 0.83 -5.14
CA THR A 63 21.09 1.27 -5.89
C THR A 63 21.26 1.15 -7.41
N HIS A 64 22.49 0.90 -7.88
CA HIS A 64 22.80 0.67 -9.28
C HIS A 64 23.14 -0.80 -9.48
N PHE A 65 22.26 -1.50 -10.19
CA PHE A 65 22.42 -2.91 -10.53
C PHE A 65 22.61 -3.03 -12.05
N SER A 66 23.53 -3.89 -12.47
CA SER A 66 23.67 -4.23 -13.90
C SER A 66 22.41 -4.93 -14.43
N ALA A 67 22.22 -4.98 -15.75
CA ALA A 67 21.08 -5.66 -16.35
C ALA A 67 20.95 -7.12 -15.87
N ASP A 68 22.07 -7.85 -15.78
CA ASP A 68 22.09 -9.23 -15.28
C ASP A 68 21.70 -9.33 -13.81
N GLU A 69 22.11 -8.36 -12.98
CA GLU A 69 21.72 -8.30 -11.57
C GLU A 69 20.23 -8.03 -11.41
N GLN A 70 19.67 -7.12 -12.22
CA GLN A 70 18.24 -6.85 -12.21
C GLN A 70 17.44 -8.10 -12.61
N VAL A 71 17.86 -8.84 -13.64
CA VAL A 71 17.23 -10.11 -14.03
C VAL A 71 17.28 -11.13 -12.88
N ARG A 72 18.42 -11.21 -12.16
CA ARG A 72 18.55 -12.08 -10.98
C ARG A 72 17.61 -11.67 -9.85
N LEU A 73 17.50 -10.37 -9.54
CA LEU A 73 16.64 -9.84 -8.50
C LEU A 73 15.15 -10.08 -8.79
N VAL A 74 14.72 -9.84 -10.04
CA VAL A 74 13.32 -10.07 -10.47
C VAL A 74 12.92 -11.55 -10.33
N ARG A 75 13.88 -12.47 -10.49
CA ARG A 75 13.69 -13.92 -10.36
C ARG A 75 13.95 -14.45 -8.94
N ASP A 76 14.35 -13.60 -8.01
CA ASP A 76 14.67 -14.01 -6.65
C ASP A 76 13.41 -14.53 -5.93
N PRO A 77 13.39 -15.80 -5.47
CA PRO A 77 12.21 -16.38 -4.83
C PRO A 77 11.76 -15.61 -3.58
N MET A 78 12.71 -15.06 -2.82
CA MET A 78 12.41 -14.28 -1.62
C MET A 78 11.71 -12.97 -2.00
N LEU A 79 12.22 -12.23 -2.99
CA LEU A 79 11.61 -10.97 -3.45
C LEU A 79 10.27 -11.20 -4.18
N ARG A 80 10.06 -12.39 -4.76
CA ARG A 80 8.77 -12.82 -5.30
C ARG A 80 7.76 -13.14 -4.19
N ALA A 81 8.21 -13.72 -3.07
CA ALA A 81 7.37 -14.12 -1.95
C ALA A 81 6.98 -12.97 -1.00
N ILE A 82 7.88 -12.02 -0.75
CA ILE A 82 7.65 -10.93 0.22
C ILE A 82 6.36 -10.14 -0.05
N PRO A 83 6.04 -9.72 -1.29
CA PRO A 83 4.77 -9.04 -1.57
C PRO A 83 3.54 -9.86 -1.18
N TRP A 84 3.55 -11.17 -1.40
CA TRP A 84 2.47 -12.06 -0.96
C TRP A 84 2.39 -12.15 0.56
N ILE A 85 3.53 -12.29 1.24
CA ILE A 85 3.60 -12.32 2.71
C ILE A 85 3.06 -11.01 3.28
N CYS A 86 3.51 -9.85 2.78
CA CYS A 86 3.02 -8.55 3.20
C CYS A 86 1.51 -8.40 2.98
N GLY A 87 1.00 -8.84 1.83
CA GLY A 87 -0.43 -8.82 1.55
C GLY A 87 -1.24 -9.65 2.54
N VAL A 88 -0.80 -10.87 2.85
CA VAL A 88 -1.44 -11.72 3.86
C VAL A 88 -1.35 -11.10 5.25
N VAL A 89 -0.18 -10.59 5.65
CA VAL A 89 0.01 -9.90 6.94
C VAL A 89 -0.90 -8.69 7.05
N TRP A 90 -1.07 -7.90 5.99
CA TRP A 90 -2.02 -6.79 5.97
C TRP A 90 -3.46 -7.25 6.17
N LEU A 91 -3.91 -8.28 5.44
CA LEU A 91 -5.28 -8.79 5.59
C LEU A 91 -5.54 -9.32 7.01
N CYS A 92 -4.55 -9.98 7.63
CA CYS A 92 -4.62 -10.37 9.03
C CYS A 92 -4.64 -9.15 9.97
N ALA A 93 -3.82 -8.13 9.69
CA ALA A 93 -3.76 -6.90 10.50
C ALA A 93 -5.07 -6.11 10.43
N LEU A 94 -5.66 -5.99 9.24
CA LEU A 94 -6.96 -5.37 9.03
C LEU A 94 -8.07 -6.15 9.72
N GLY A 95 -8.11 -7.47 9.57
CA GLY A 95 -9.08 -8.32 10.27
C GLY A 95 -8.97 -8.22 11.80
N GLY A 96 -7.74 -8.17 12.33
CA GLY A 96 -7.48 -7.91 13.75
C GLY A 96 -7.93 -6.50 14.16
N ALA A 97 -7.60 -5.48 13.38
CA ALA A 97 -8.02 -4.11 13.65
C ALA A 97 -9.55 -3.99 13.72
N LEU A 98 -10.26 -4.61 12.77
CA LEU A 98 -11.73 -4.63 12.73
C LEU A 98 -12.34 -5.39 13.91
N SER A 99 -11.72 -6.48 14.38
CA SER A 99 -12.23 -7.22 15.55
C SER A 99 -12.09 -6.46 16.87
N TYR A 100 -11.05 -5.62 17.00
CA TYR A 100 -10.87 -4.73 18.17
C TYR A 100 -11.59 -3.38 18.05
N ALA A 101 -12.00 -2.97 16.85
CA ALA A 101 -12.63 -1.66 16.62
C ALA A 101 -13.83 -1.35 17.54
N PRO A 102 -14.75 -2.28 17.84
CA PRO A 102 -15.86 -2.02 18.77
C PRO A 102 -15.41 -1.71 20.20
N ARG A 103 -14.22 -2.17 20.59
CA ARG A 103 -13.64 -2.02 21.93
C ARG A 103 -12.75 -0.80 22.07
N LEU A 104 -12.51 0.00 21.02
CA LEU A 104 -11.62 1.16 21.09
C LEU A 104 -11.98 2.15 22.21
N HIS A 105 -13.24 2.23 22.61
CA HIS A 105 -13.70 3.04 23.73
C HIS A 105 -13.10 2.64 25.10
N GLU A 106 -12.53 1.44 25.22
CA GLU A 106 -11.79 0.98 26.41
C GLU A 106 -10.37 1.59 26.50
N LEU A 107 -9.87 2.18 25.41
CA LEU A 107 -8.57 2.84 25.35
C LEU A 107 -8.71 4.34 25.61
N ASP A 108 -7.68 4.95 26.21
CA ASP A 108 -7.61 6.41 26.27
C ASP A 108 -7.54 7.01 24.86
N LEU A 109 -8.05 8.23 24.70
CA LEU A 109 -8.16 8.89 23.39
C LEU A 109 -6.83 8.91 22.62
N ILE A 110 -5.70 9.13 23.31
CA ILE A 110 -4.38 9.14 22.68
C ILE A 110 -4.02 7.78 22.06
N HIS A 111 -4.45 6.67 22.67
CA HIS A 111 -4.20 5.32 22.18
C HIS A 111 -5.19 4.92 21.08
N GLN A 112 -6.40 5.47 21.09
CA GLN A 112 -7.33 5.38 19.95
C GLN A 112 -6.75 6.08 18.70
N ILE A 113 -6.18 7.27 18.88
CA ILE A 113 -5.47 7.98 17.80
C ILE A 113 -4.27 7.13 17.32
N GLY A 114 -3.49 6.59 18.25
CA GLY A 114 -2.37 5.69 17.95
C GLY A 114 -2.79 4.50 17.09
N PHE A 115 -3.92 3.88 17.43
CA PHE A 115 -4.50 2.79 16.65
C PHE A 115 -4.83 3.22 15.20
N VAL A 116 -5.58 4.31 15.03
CA VAL A 116 -6.01 4.78 13.70
C VAL A 116 -4.81 5.18 12.83
N VAL A 117 -3.86 5.92 13.41
CA VAL A 117 -2.65 6.36 12.70
C VAL A 117 -1.79 5.15 12.33
N SER A 118 -1.56 4.22 13.26
CA SER A 118 -0.80 2.99 13.00
C SER A 118 -1.45 2.14 11.91
N LEU A 119 -2.78 1.98 11.92
CA LEU A 119 -3.50 1.25 10.88
C LEU A 119 -3.34 1.91 9.50
N GLY A 120 -3.40 3.25 9.43
CA GLY A 120 -3.12 3.98 8.20
C GLY A 120 -1.69 3.81 7.69
N VAL A 121 -0.71 3.86 8.59
CA VAL A 121 0.72 3.67 8.26
C VAL A 121 0.97 2.27 7.71
N ILE A 122 0.51 1.22 8.39
CA ILE A 122 0.70 -0.15 7.90
C ILE A 122 -0.11 -0.41 6.62
N GLY A 123 -1.27 0.21 6.44
CA GLY A 123 -2.05 0.15 5.20
C GLY A 123 -1.28 0.75 4.01
N GLY A 124 -0.60 1.89 4.22
CA GLY A 124 0.30 2.45 3.21
C GLY A 124 1.46 1.50 2.86
N ILE A 125 2.12 0.93 3.89
CA ILE A 125 3.30 0.07 3.71
C ILE A 125 2.95 -1.28 3.09
N LEU A 126 1.91 -1.95 3.59
CA LEU A 126 1.63 -3.37 3.30
C LEU A 126 0.47 -3.57 2.32
N ALA A 127 -0.41 -2.58 2.16
CA ALA A 127 -1.47 -2.62 1.15
C ALA A 127 -1.07 -1.82 -0.09
N ILE A 128 -0.92 -0.49 0.03
CA ILE A 128 -0.75 0.39 -1.15
C ILE A 128 0.57 0.11 -1.88
N ASN A 129 1.71 0.12 -1.18
CA ASN A 129 3.02 -0.09 -1.82
C ASN A 129 3.16 -1.51 -2.41
N ILE A 130 2.60 -2.51 -1.74
CA ILE A 130 2.62 -3.90 -2.20
C ILE A 130 1.69 -4.08 -3.40
N ALA A 131 0.50 -3.47 -3.35
CA ALA A 131 -0.41 -3.48 -4.47
C ALA A 131 0.18 -2.80 -5.70
N HIS A 132 0.86 -1.66 -5.52
CA HIS A 132 1.57 -0.96 -6.58
C HIS A 132 2.51 -1.90 -7.34
N GLU A 133 3.31 -2.71 -6.65
CA GLU A 133 4.15 -3.73 -7.27
C GLU A 133 3.32 -4.85 -7.94
N LEU A 134 2.32 -5.40 -7.24
CA LEU A 134 1.55 -6.55 -7.72
C LEU A 134 0.68 -6.26 -8.95
N VAL A 135 0.15 -5.03 -9.09
CA VAL A 135 -0.71 -4.66 -10.23
C VAL A 135 0.06 -4.55 -11.55
N HIS A 136 1.38 -4.36 -11.50
CA HIS A 136 2.27 -4.34 -12.67
C HIS A 136 2.71 -5.73 -13.13
N ARG A 137 2.50 -6.76 -12.32
CA ARG A 137 2.93 -8.13 -12.66
C ARG A 137 2.01 -8.76 -13.70
N ASN A 138 2.56 -9.63 -14.54
CA ASN A 138 1.79 -10.30 -15.61
C ASN A 138 0.82 -11.38 -15.09
N ASN A 139 1.04 -11.90 -13.89
CA ASN A 139 0.19 -12.95 -13.32
C ASN A 139 -1.17 -12.38 -12.88
N LYS A 140 -2.27 -13.00 -13.33
CA LYS A 140 -3.63 -12.61 -12.96
C LYS A 140 -3.90 -12.69 -11.45
N ALA A 141 -3.36 -13.68 -10.75
CA ALA A 141 -3.52 -13.83 -9.31
C ALA A 141 -2.79 -12.71 -8.54
N GLU A 142 -1.61 -12.30 -9.01
CA GLU A 142 -0.88 -11.16 -8.44
C GLU A 142 -1.67 -9.85 -8.63
N ARG A 143 -2.20 -9.61 -9.83
CA ARG A 143 -3.04 -8.44 -10.12
C ARG A 143 -4.38 -8.43 -9.36
N LEU A 144 -4.93 -9.61 -9.08
CA LEU A 144 -6.13 -9.77 -8.25
C LEU A 144 -5.80 -9.43 -6.80
N MET A 145 -4.73 -9.99 -6.24
CA MET A 145 -4.24 -9.63 -4.90
C MET A 145 -4.00 -8.13 -4.78
N GLY A 146 -3.29 -7.50 -5.73
CA GLY A 146 -3.08 -6.05 -5.72
C GLY A 146 -4.39 -5.24 -5.72
N GLY A 147 -5.40 -5.68 -6.48
CA GLY A 147 -6.73 -5.06 -6.45
C GLY A 147 -7.45 -5.23 -5.11
N LEU A 148 -7.39 -6.42 -4.51
CA LEU A 148 -7.96 -6.69 -3.17
C LEU A 148 -7.29 -5.82 -2.09
N LEU A 149 -5.96 -5.71 -2.12
CA LEU A 149 -5.22 -4.84 -1.20
C LEU A 149 -5.63 -3.37 -1.35
N LEU A 150 -5.77 -2.85 -2.57
CA LEU A 150 -6.25 -1.48 -2.78
C LEU A 150 -7.69 -1.28 -2.35
N ALA A 151 -8.58 -2.23 -2.62
CA ALA A 151 -9.97 -2.17 -2.17
C ALA A 151 -10.08 -2.20 -0.64
N SER A 152 -9.22 -2.98 0.04
CA SER A 152 -9.21 -3.06 1.51
C SER A 152 -8.80 -1.76 2.22
N VAL A 153 -8.21 -0.81 1.49
CA VAL A 153 -7.94 0.57 1.96
C VAL A 153 -8.81 1.61 1.24
N CYS A 154 -9.93 1.18 0.66
CA CYS A 154 -10.89 2.01 -0.06
C CYS A 154 -10.30 2.82 -1.23
N TYR A 155 -9.24 2.31 -1.87
CA TYR A 155 -8.51 3.00 -2.94
C TYR A 155 -8.37 2.17 -4.22
N GLY A 156 -9.36 1.30 -4.49
CA GLY A 156 -9.38 0.41 -5.65
C GLY A 156 -9.23 1.10 -7.02
N VAL A 157 -9.70 2.34 -7.16
CA VAL A 157 -9.58 3.15 -8.39
C VAL A 157 -8.13 3.38 -8.82
N PHE A 158 -7.19 3.35 -7.87
CA PHE A 158 -5.77 3.49 -8.13
C PHE A 158 -5.29 2.44 -9.14
N LYS A 159 -5.79 1.21 -9.09
CA LYS A 159 -5.33 0.14 -9.99
C LYS A 159 -5.51 0.50 -11.46
N VAL A 160 -6.67 1.04 -11.82
CA VAL A 160 -6.99 1.42 -13.20
C VAL A 160 -6.19 2.64 -13.61
N GLU A 161 -6.26 3.70 -12.78
CA GLU A 161 -5.61 4.97 -13.08
C GLU A 161 -4.10 4.82 -13.16
N HIS A 162 -3.51 4.12 -12.20
CA HIS A 162 -2.06 3.98 -12.12
C HIS A 162 -1.49 3.21 -13.32
N VAL A 163 -2.08 2.06 -13.65
CA VAL A 163 -1.57 1.17 -14.72
C VAL A 163 -1.86 1.73 -16.11
N ARG A 164 -3.01 2.38 -16.32
CA ARG A 164 -3.48 2.80 -17.66
C ARG A 164 -3.49 4.31 -17.87
N GLY A 165 -3.15 5.09 -16.85
CA GLY A 165 -3.15 6.56 -16.84
C GLY A 165 -1.80 7.11 -16.41
N HIS A 166 -1.48 7.03 -15.12
CA HIS A 166 -0.30 7.64 -14.52
C HIS A 166 1.00 7.30 -15.27
N HIS A 167 1.33 6.02 -15.48
CA HIS A 167 2.59 5.65 -16.17
C HIS A 167 2.71 6.20 -17.59
N LEU A 168 1.59 6.45 -18.28
CA LEU A 168 1.59 7.01 -19.62
C LEU A 168 1.81 8.53 -19.63
N ARG A 169 1.50 9.21 -18.52
CA ARG A 169 1.42 10.68 -18.43
C ARG A 169 2.18 11.27 -17.25
N VAL A 170 2.95 10.46 -16.52
CA VAL A 170 3.71 10.88 -15.35
C VAL A 170 4.62 12.06 -15.70
N ALA A 171 4.72 13.03 -14.79
CA ALA A 171 5.42 14.29 -14.99
C ALA A 171 4.85 15.20 -16.09
N THR A 172 3.57 15.04 -16.44
CA THR A 172 2.84 15.95 -17.35
C THR A 172 1.63 16.60 -16.68
N PRO A 173 1.10 17.72 -17.20
CA PRO A 173 -0.11 18.35 -16.67
C PRO A 173 -1.37 17.47 -16.72
N ASP A 174 -1.37 16.44 -17.58
CA ASP A 174 -2.50 15.53 -17.78
C ASP A 174 -2.56 14.39 -16.75
N ASP A 175 -1.52 14.22 -15.93
CA ASP A 175 -1.51 13.26 -14.84
C ASP A 175 -1.99 13.92 -13.53
N PRO A 176 -3.14 13.50 -12.98
CA PRO A 176 -3.65 14.06 -11.74
C PRO A 176 -2.70 13.83 -10.55
N ALA A 177 -1.88 12.79 -10.57
CA ALA A 177 -0.94 12.45 -9.49
C ALA A 177 0.42 13.17 -9.62
N THR A 178 0.65 13.94 -10.70
CA THR A 178 1.86 14.76 -10.83
C THR A 178 1.72 16.04 -10.02
N ALA A 179 2.68 16.30 -9.13
CA ALA A 179 2.75 17.55 -8.37
C ALA A 179 3.13 18.71 -9.31
N ARG A 180 2.40 19.82 -9.21
CA ARG A 180 2.72 21.04 -9.98
C ARG A 180 3.86 21.77 -9.29
N ARG A 181 4.62 22.54 -10.07
CA ARG A 181 5.65 23.42 -9.51
C ARG A 181 5.02 24.39 -8.51
N ASP A 182 5.66 24.52 -7.34
CA ASP A 182 5.25 25.39 -6.24
C ASP A 182 3.87 25.05 -5.61
N GLU A 183 3.36 23.84 -5.87
CA GLU A 183 2.14 23.35 -5.25
C GLU A 183 2.40 22.84 -3.83
N SER A 184 1.67 23.39 -2.85
CA SER A 184 1.74 22.88 -1.48
C SER A 184 1.12 21.49 -1.36
N ILE A 185 1.57 20.70 -0.38
CA ILE A 185 1.00 19.38 -0.10
C ILE A 185 -0.52 19.43 0.15
N TYR A 186 -0.99 20.50 0.79
CA TYR A 186 -2.40 20.71 1.12
C TYR A 186 -3.26 21.01 -0.11
N ALA A 187 -2.68 21.60 -1.16
CA ALA A 187 -3.34 21.77 -2.46
C ALA A 187 -3.25 20.49 -3.31
N PHE A 188 -2.09 19.84 -3.29
CA PHE A 188 -1.80 18.64 -4.06
C PHE A 188 -2.69 17.46 -3.69
N VAL A 189 -2.75 17.08 -2.41
CA VAL A 189 -3.42 15.86 -1.95
C VAL A 189 -4.89 15.79 -2.38
N PRO A 190 -5.75 16.78 -2.08
CA PRO A 190 -7.14 16.72 -2.51
C PRO A 190 -7.27 16.72 -4.03
N ARG A 191 -6.51 17.56 -4.74
CA ARG A 191 -6.53 17.61 -6.21
C ARG A 191 -6.17 16.25 -6.82
N ALA A 192 -5.11 15.61 -6.32
CA ALA A 192 -4.63 14.33 -6.78
C ALA A 192 -5.66 13.22 -6.51
N ILE A 193 -6.23 13.14 -5.30
CA ILE A 193 -7.22 12.11 -4.94
C ILE A 193 -8.46 12.20 -5.84
N PHE A 194 -9.07 13.39 -5.94
CA PHE A 194 -10.27 13.56 -6.78
C PHE A 194 -9.96 13.43 -8.27
N GLY A 195 -8.79 13.93 -8.70
CA GLY A 195 -8.32 13.81 -10.07
C GLY A 195 -8.11 12.35 -10.48
N VAL A 196 -7.41 11.56 -9.65
CA VAL A 196 -7.20 10.11 -9.87
C VAL A 196 -8.53 9.39 -9.96
N PHE A 197 -9.48 9.68 -9.07
CA PHE A 197 -10.81 9.08 -9.12
C PHE A 197 -11.50 9.36 -10.46
N HIS A 198 -11.70 10.63 -10.81
CA HIS A 198 -12.38 11.01 -12.05
C HIS A 198 -11.67 10.42 -13.29
N HIS A 199 -10.34 10.46 -13.27
CA HIS A 199 -9.53 9.97 -14.37
C HIS A 199 -9.65 8.45 -14.57
N ALA A 200 -9.63 7.67 -13.48
CA ALA A 200 -9.80 6.22 -13.51
C ALA A 200 -11.12 5.82 -14.20
N TRP A 201 -12.21 6.51 -13.83
CA TRP A 201 -13.54 6.25 -14.38
C TRP A 201 -13.62 6.59 -15.87
N ARG A 202 -13.02 7.71 -16.28
CA ARG A 202 -12.93 8.09 -17.70
C ARG A 202 -12.17 7.06 -18.53
N ILE A 203 -10.96 6.67 -18.10
CA ILE A 203 -10.12 5.70 -18.82
C ILE A 203 -10.85 4.35 -18.98
N GLU A 204 -11.51 3.88 -17.92
CA GLU A 204 -12.22 2.61 -17.98
C GLU A 204 -13.47 2.68 -18.87
N ALA A 205 -14.21 3.79 -18.84
CA ALA A 205 -15.34 4.01 -19.74
C ALA A 205 -14.90 4.01 -21.21
N GLU A 206 -13.82 4.73 -21.56
CA GLU A 206 -13.25 4.75 -22.92
C GLU A 206 -12.74 3.37 -23.36
N SER A 207 -12.16 2.60 -22.44
CA SER A 207 -11.74 1.21 -22.68
C SER A 207 -12.92 0.29 -23.00
N LEU A 208 -14.02 0.41 -22.25
CA LEU A 208 -15.24 -0.37 -22.46
C LEU A 208 -15.96 -0.02 -23.76
N GLN A 209 -16.01 1.27 -24.11
CA GLN A 209 -16.57 1.73 -25.39
C GLN A 209 -15.80 1.16 -26.57
N ARG A 210 -14.45 1.17 -26.53
CA ARG A 210 -13.61 0.54 -27.56
C ARG A 210 -13.83 -0.98 -27.68
N ARG A 211 -14.33 -1.62 -26.63
CA ARG A 211 -14.70 -3.05 -26.61
C ARG A 211 -16.16 -3.29 -26.99
N GLY A 212 -16.90 -2.26 -27.41
CA GLY A 212 -18.29 -2.36 -27.86
C GLY A 212 -19.34 -2.33 -26.73
N PHE A 213 -18.97 -1.97 -25.50
CA PHE A 213 -19.92 -1.85 -24.39
C PHE A 213 -20.36 -0.39 -24.18
N SER A 214 -21.65 -0.18 -23.90
CA SER A 214 -22.22 1.14 -23.60
C SER A 214 -23.32 1.07 -22.53
N GLY A 215 -23.74 2.23 -22.01
CA GLY A 215 -24.82 2.35 -21.03
C GLY A 215 -24.65 1.47 -19.79
N PHE A 216 -25.72 0.78 -19.40
CA PHE A 216 -25.72 -0.09 -18.22
C PHE A 216 -24.73 -1.27 -18.34
N ALA A 217 -24.58 -1.84 -19.54
CA ALA A 217 -23.65 -2.94 -19.78
C ALA A 217 -22.18 -2.54 -19.56
N ALA A 218 -21.82 -1.29 -19.88
CA ALA A 218 -20.50 -0.76 -19.54
C ALA A 218 -20.36 -0.51 -18.04
N PHE A 219 -21.39 0.07 -17.40
CA PHE A 219 -21.39 0.35 -15.97
C PHE A 219 -21.11 -0.90 -15.12
N ILE A 220 -21.85 -1.99 -15.33
CA ILE A 220 -21.67 -3.25 -14.58
C ILE A 220 -20.37 -3.99 -14.91
N ARG A 221 -19.67 -3.62 -16.00
CA ARG A 221 -18.39 -4.21 -16.38
C ARG A 221 -17.20 -3.36 -15.94
N ASN A 222 -17.45 -2.19 -15.38
CA ASN A 222 -16.42 -1.24 -14.99
C ASN A 222 -15.57 -1.80 -13.85
N GLU A 223 -14.27 -1.92 -14.07
CA GLU A 223 -13.35 -2.44 -13.07
C GLU A 223 -13.36 -1.60 -11.78
N ASN A 224 -13.53 -0.27 -11.86
CA ASN A 224 -13.61 0.59 -10.68
C ASN A 224 -14.86 0.29 -9.83
N LEU A 225 -15.99 -0.05 -10.46
CA LEU A 225 -17.21 -0.42 -9.75
C LEU A 225 -16.98 -1.70 -8.93
N HIS A 226 -16.35 -2.73 -9.53
CA HIS A 226 -16.07 -3.97 -8.83
C HIS A 226 -15.20 -3.76 -7.59
N TRP A 227 -14.13 -2.96 -7.69
CA TRP A 227 -13.28 -2.68 -6.52
C TRP A 227 -13.99 -1.83 -5.47
N ALA A 228 -14.87 -0.91 -5.87
CA ALA A 228 -15.69 -0.15 -4.95
C ALA A 228 -16.66 -1.06 -4.17
N LEU A 229 -17.30 -2.02 -4.84
CA LEU A 229 -18.18 -3.00 -4.19
C LEU A 229 -17.42 -3.87 -3.17
N VAL A 230 -16.20 -4.31 -3.53
CA VAL A 230 -15.33 -5.06 -2.60
C VAL A 230 -14.94 -4.21 -1.38
N SER A 231 -14.81 -2.89 -1.54
CA SER A 231 -14.43 -2.00 -0.44
C SER A 231 -15.57 -1.80 0.59
N ILE A 232 -16.81 -2.08 0.20
CA ILE A 232 -18.02 -1.85 1.02
C ILE A 232 -18.58 -3.17 1.60
N ALA A 233 -18.21 -4.32 1.01
CA ALA A 233 -18.61 -5.66 1.44
C ALA A 233 -17.89 -6.09 2.73
#